data_AF-A0A965PGL2-F1
#
_entry.id   AF-A0A965PGL2-F1
#
_cell.length_a   1.000
_cell.length_b   1.000
_cell.length_c   1.000
_cell.angle_alpha   90.00
_cell.angle_beta   90.00
_cell.angle_gamma   90.00
#
_symmetry.space_group_name_H-M   'P 1'
#
loop_
_entity.id
_entity.type
_entity.pdbx_description
1 polymer ?
#
loop_
_entity_poly.entity_id
_entity_poly.type
_entity_poly.pdbx_seq_one_letter_code
_entity_poly.pdbx_strand_id
1 'polypeptide(L)'
;MSVVAECKDAIALARACELHGARFFAAGARPGFVLSTDGQLNAEAREALRSQWDRRHGGVGNSHNTAVLTGGLKPYEIPQSSNSDAQFLELRKYQLEEIARLYRVPGHLLGIGSATPEADIAFVTHCIMPWLRRFESAFMRDLIADDDRYLVEFDVRGLLRGDAASRSAYYRAMWDIGVLSTNKILELENMDPVEGGDVRYRPLNMGTLGEQPSEADVLAQQQPGSEIDGQAVEGG
;
A
#
# COMPACT_ATOMS: atom_id res chain seq x y z
N MET A 1 -16.05 17.82 -7.32
CA MET A 1 -16.11 17.06 -8.58
C MET A 1 -15.92 15.58 -8.24
N SER A 2 -16.55 14.65 -8.95
CA SER A 2 -16.41 13.21 -8.66
C SER A 2 -15.06 12.71 -9.19
N VAL A 3 -14.33 11.92 -8.39
CA VAL A 3 -13.06 11.30 -8.80
C VAL A 3 -13.25 10.50 -10.09
N VAL A 4 -14.37 9.77 -10.22
CA VAL A 4 -14.69 9.02 -11.45
C VAL A 4 -14.76 9.90 -12.68
N ALA A 5 -15.27 11.14 -12.56
CA ALA A 5 -15.39 12.06 -13.69
C ALA A 5 -14.02 12.61 -14.13
N GLU A 6 -13.13 12.88 -13.18
CA GLU A 6 -11.75 13.32 -13.45
C GLU A 6 -10.92 12.21 -14.10
N CYS A 7 -11.26 10.93 -13.84
CA CYS A 7 -10.49 9.76 -14.24
C CYS A 7 -11.08 9.02 -15.44
N LYS A 8 -12.08 9.59 -16.10
CA LYS A 8 -12.87 8.91 -17.14
C LYS A 8 -12.00 8.35 -18.28
N ASP A 9 -10.94 9.06 -18.64
CA ASP A 9 -10.09 8.70 -19.79
C ASP A 9 -9.16 7.52 -19.44
N ALA A 10 -8.59 7.51 -18.24
CA ALA A 10 -7.81 6.39 -17.71
C ALA A 10 -8.66 5.12 -17.59
N ILE A 11 -9.90 5.24 -17.07
CA ILE A 11 -10.84 4.11 -16.98
C ILE A 11 -11.23 3.61 -18.37
N ALA A 12 -11.47 4.52 -19.33
CA ALA A 12 -11.80 4.16 -20.70
C ALA A 12 -10.63 3.43 -21.38
N LEU A 13 -9.40 3.89 -21.17
CA LEU A 13 -8.19 3.25 -21.67
C LEU A 13 -8.01 1.84 -21.08
N ALA A 14 -8.17 1.70 -19.76
CA ALA A 14 -8.10 0.40 -19.09
C ALA A 14 -9.13 -0.59 -19.67
N ARG A 15 -10.38 -0.14 -19.85
CA ARG A 15 -11.43 -0.96 -20.47
C ARG A 15 -11.11 -1.35 -21.91
N ALA A 16 -10.56 -0.43 -22.70
CA ALA A 16 -10.17 -0.72 -24.09
C ALA A 16 -9.04 -1.76 -24.15
N CYS A 17 -8.08 -1.67 -23.24
CA CYS A 17 -6.99 -2.63 -23.12
C CYS A 17 -7.47 -4.02 -22.69
N GLU A 18 -8.39 -4.10 -21.72
CA GLU A 18 -9.03 -5.37 -21.33
C GLU A 18 -9.78 -6.01 -22.51
N LEU A 19 -10.56 -5.22 -23.25
CA LEU A 19 -11.28 -5.71 -24.43
C LEU A 19 -10.32 -6.16 -25.53
N HIS A 20 -9.23 -5.41 -25.75
CA HIS A 20 -8.19 -5.80 -26.68
C HIS A 20 -7.55 -7.13 -26.27
N GLY A 21 -7.14 -7.26 -25.01
CA GLY A 21 -6.57 -8.51 -24.47
C GLY A 21 -7.52 -9.69 -24.58
N ALA A 22 -8.78 -9.52 -24.14
CA ALA A 22 -9.79 -10.56 -24.23
C ALA A 22 -10.00 -11.02 -25.67
N ARG A 23 -10.09 -10.10 -26.63
CA ARG A 23 -10.22 -10.44 -28.06
C ARG A 23 -8.95 -11.09 -28.60
N PHE A 24 -7.79 -10.55 -28.24
CA PHE A 24 -6.49 -11.02 -28.66
C PHE A 24 -6.27 -12.49 -28.25
N PHE A 25 -6.54 -12.82 -26.98
CA PHE A 25 -6.41 -14.20 -26.48
C PHE A 25 -7.58 -15.11 -26.89
N ALA A 26 -8.83 -14.62 -26.93
CA ALA A 26 -10.00 -15.44 -27.29
C ALA A 26 -10.09 -15.76 -28.79
N ALA A 27 -9.58 -14.89 -29.66
CA ALA A 27 -9.55 -15.19 -31.08
C ALA A 27 -8.41 -16.17 -31.43
N GLY A 28 -7.46 -16.41 -30.52
CA GLY A 28 -6.16 -17.04 -30.84
C GLY A 28 -5.39 -16.28 -31.92
N ALA A 29 -5.82 -15.05 -32.25
CA ALA A 29 -5.66 -14.45 -33.57
C ALA A 29 -4.68 -13.29 -33.52
N ARG A 30 -3.40 -13.63 -33.58
CA ARG A 30 -2.61 -13.06 -34.67
C ARG A 30 -2.89 -13.94 -35.89
N PRO A 31 -2.94 -13.41 -37.13
CA PRO A 31 -2.78 -14.27 -38.28
C PRO A 31 -1.41 -14.93 -38.11
N GLY A 32 -1.37 -16.14 -37.54
CA GLY A 32 -0.14 -16.91 -37.45
C GLY A 32 0.40 -17.15 -38.85
N PHE A 33 -0.51 -17.19 -39.84
CA PHE A 33 -0.21 -17.43 -41.23
C PHE A 33 -0.97 -16.47 -42.14
N VAL A 34 -0.27 -16.00 -43.17
CA VAL A 34 -0.88 -15.40 -44.37
C VAL A 34 -0.85 -16.47 -45.46
N LEU A 35 -1.99 -16.72 -46.10
CA LEU A 35 -2.04 -17.60 -47.27
C LEU A 35 -1.63 -16.80 -48.50
N SER A 36 -0.51 -17.19 -49.11
CA SER A 36 0.01 -16.57 -50.33
C SER A 36 -0.11 -17.51 -51.53
N THR A 37 -0.41 -16.97 -52.71
CA THR A 37 -0.39 -17.68 -53.99
C THR A 37 0.11 -16.77 -55.09
N ASP A 38 0.83 -17.34 -56.05
CA ASP A 38 1.37 -16.63 -57.21
C ASP A 38 0.29 -16.39 -58.30
N GLY A 39 -0.89 -17.02 -58.18
CA GLY A 39 -2.01 -16.90 -59.13
C GLY A 39 -3.06 -15.85 -58.74
N GLN A 40 -3.74 -15.25 -59.73
CA GLN A 40 -4.84 -14.32 -59.46
C GLN A 40 -6.10 -15.08 -58.99
N LEU A 41 -6.57 -14.76 -57.78
CA LEU A 41 -7.85 -15.23 -57.26
C LEU A 41 -8.97 -14.25 -57.64
N ASN A 42 -10.03 -14.76 -58.25
CA ASN A 42 -11.28 -14.00 -58.42
C ASN A 42 -11.94 -13.71 -57.05
N ALA A 43 -12.87 -12.76 -57.01
CA ALA A 43 -13.47 -12.30 -55.75
C ALA A 43 -14.23 -13.43 -55.00
N GLU A 44 -14.93 -14.29 -55.74
CA GLU A 44 -15.68 -15.42 -55.17
C GLU A 44 -14.76 -16.48 -54.55
N ALA A 45 -13.68 -16.88 -55.23
CA ALA A 45 -12.74 -17.85 -54.70
C ALA A 45 -12.03 -17.33 -53.45
N ARG A 46 -11.75 -16.02 -53.40
CA ARG A 46 -11.13 -15.38 -52.22
C ARG A 46 -12.05 -15.42 -51.01
N GLU A 47 -13.33 -15.12 -51.20
CA GLU A 47 -14.32 -15.15 -50.11
C GLU A 47 -14.63 -16.58 -49.66
N ALA A 48 -14.70 -17.54 -50.61
CA ALA A 48 -14.84 -18.95 -50.30
C ALA A 48 -13.65 -19.46 -49.45
N LEU A 49 -12.41 -19.11 -49.82
CA LEU A 49 -11.21 -19.44 -49.06
C LEU A 49 -11.22 -18.83 -47.66
N ARG A 50 -11.58 -17.54 -47.54
CA ARG A 50 -11.70 -16.84 -46.25
C ARG A 50 -12.71 -17.53 -45.34
N SER A 51 -13.91 -17.80 -45.83
CA SER A 51 -14.97 -18.43 -45.04
C SER A 51 -14.64 -19.86 -44.61
N GLN A 52 -13.93 -20.64 -45.43
CA GLN A 52 -13.46 -21.97 -45.07
C GLN A 52 -12.36 -21.91 -44.00
N TRP A 53 -11.45 -20.96 -44.13
CA TRP A 53 -10.37 -20.73 -43.16
C TRP A 53 -10.92 -20.31 -41.80
N ASP A 54 -11.79 -19.30 -41.77
CA ASP A 54 -12.43 -18.80 -40.55
C ASP A 54 -13.24 -19.89 -39.85
N ARG A 55 -13.90 -20.78 -40.61
CA ARG A 55 -14.68 -21.90 -40.04
C ARG A 55 -13.80 -22.96 -39.37
N ARG A 56 -12.62 -23.26 -39.92
CA ARG A 56 -11.74 -24.34 -39.41
C ARG A 56 -10.73 -23.86 -38.38
N HIS A 57 -10.37 -22.58 -38.39
CA HIS A 57 -9.29 -22.03 -37.58
C HIS A 57 -9.71 -20.80 -36.75
N GLY A 58 -10.94 -20.32 -36.88
CA GLY A 58 -11.46 -19.22 -36.06
C GLY A 58 -11.86 -19.66 -34.65
N GLY A 59 -11.37 -18.93 -33.64
CA GLY A 59 -11.76 -19.08 -32.24
C GLY A 59 -10.97 -20.16 -31.47
N VAL A 60 -10.95 -20.03 -30.13
CA VAL A 60 -10.16 -20.91 -29.22
C VAL A 60 -10.45 -22.40 -29.43
N GLY A 61 -11.71 -22.78 -29.67
CA GLY A 61 -12.11 -24.19 -29.81
C GLY A 61 -11.62 -24.89 -31.07
N ASN A 62 -11.11 -24.13 -32.05
CA ASN A 62 -10.59 -24.62 -33.32
C ASN A 62 -9.04 -24.54 -33.40
N SER A 63 -8.40 -24.20 -32.28
CA SER A 63 -6.94 -24.18 -32.17
C SER A 63 -6.38 -25.58 -32.41
N HIS A 64 -5.23 -25.68 -33.10
CA HIS A 64 -4.52 -26.92 -33.45
C HIS A 64 -5.14 -27.81 -34.54
N ASN A 65 -6.21 -27.38 -35.21
CA ASN A 65 -6.64 -28.06 -36.43
C ASN A 65 -5.53 -28.03 -37.50
N THR A 66 -5.24 -29.17 -38.13
CA THR A 66 -4.26 -29.24 -39.21
C THR A 66 -4.82 -28.61 -40.48
N ALA A 67 -4.17 -27.56 -40.98
CA ALA A 67 -4.52 -26.92 -42.24
C ALA A 67 -3.97 -27.74 -43.42
N VAL A 68 -4.84 -28.12 -44.36
CA VAL A 68 -4.44 -28.71 -45.65
C VAL A 68 -4.70 -27.68 -46.74
N LEU A 69 -3.64 -27.27 -47.43
CA LEU A 69 -3.69 -26.23 -48.47
C LEU A 69 -3.71 -26.86 -49.86
N THR A 70 -4.64 -26.42 -50.70
CA THR A 70 -4.80 -26.89 -52.09
C THR A 70 -4.50 -25.77 -53.08
N GLY A 71 -4.07 -26.11 -54.31
CA GLY A 71 -3.91 -25.12 -55.39
C GLY A 71 -2.68 -24.22 -55.29
N GLY A 72 -1.60 -24.70 -54.67
CA GLY A 72 -0.31 -23.97 -54.59
C GLY A 72 -0.25 -22.88 -53.51
N LEU A 73 -1.26 -22.79 -52.64
CA LEU A 73 -1.25 -21.89 -51.49
C LEU A 73 -0.11 -22.26 -50.53
N LYS A 74 0.69 -21.25 -50.17
CA LYS A 74 1.79 -21.38 -49.21
C LYS A 74 1.44 -20.63 -47.92
N PRO A 75 1.63 -21.24 -46.75
CA PRO A 75 1.50 -20.54 -45.49
C PRO A 75 2.75 -19.68 -45.29
N TYR A 76 2.57 -18.39 -45.03
CA TYR A 76 3.63 -17.47 -44.63
C TYR A 76 3.44 -17.14 -43.15
N GLU A 77 4.34 -17.61 -42.30
CA GLU A 77 4.25 -17.37 -40.86
C GLU A 77 4.63 -15.93 -40.54
N ILE A 78 3.76 -15.22 -39.80
CA ILE A 78 4.12 -13.92 -39.25
C ILE A 78 4.91 -14.18 -37.96
N PRO A 79 6.19 -13.78 -37.88
CA PRO A 79 7.00 -14.05 -36.70
C PRO A 79 6.33 -13.46 -35.45
N GLN A 80 5.96 -14.32 -34.51
CA GLN A 80 5.41 -13.88 -33.23
C GLN A 80 6.53 -13.33 -32.35
N SER A 81 6.43 -12.07 -31.97
CA SER A 81 7.30 -11.48 -30.95
C SER A 81 6.78 -11.89 -29.56
N SER A 82 7.46 -12.84 -28.91
CA SER A 82 7.20 -13.27 -27.53
C SER A 82 7.23 -12.12 -26.50
N ASN A 83 7.93 -11.02 -26.82
CA ASN A 83 7.98 -9.80 -26.01
C ASN A 83 6.61 -9.12 -25.80
N SER A 84 5.63 -9.40 -26.66
CA SER A 84 4.33 -8.73 -26.61
C SER A 84 3.48 -9.13 -25.39
N ASP A 85 3.58 -10.37 -24.92
CA ASP A 85 2.78 -10.84 -23.79
C ASP A 85 3.28 -10.26 -22.47
N ALA A 86 4.61 -10.19 -22.30
CA ALA A 86 5.24 -9.51 -21.17
C ALA A 86 4.89 -8.01 -21.14
N GLN A 87 4.94 -7.34 -22.29
CA GLN A 87 4.52 -5.93 -22.41
C GLN A 87 3.04 -5.73 -22.11
N PHE A 88 2.18 -6.68 -22.48
CA PHE A 88 0.74 -6.61 -22.17
C PHE A 88 0.47 -6.74 -20.67
N LEU A 89 1.19 -7.62 -19.97
CA LEU A 89 1.10 -7.73 -18.50
C LEU A 89 1.56 -6.45 -17.80
N GLU A 90 2.66 -5.84 -18.25
CA GLU A 90 3.14 -4.57 -17.71
C GLU A 90 2.12 -3.43 -17.96
N LEU A 91 1.51 -3.39 -19.15
CA LEU A 91 0.46 -2.42 -19.46
C LEU A 91 -0.77 -2.56 -18.53
N ARG A 92 -1.17 -3.79 -18.20
CA ARG A 92 -2.26 -4.04 -17.24
C ARG A 92 -1.92 -3.57 -15.84
N LYS A 93 -0.70 -3.82 -15.36
CA LYS A 93 -0.23 -3.34 -14.05
C LYS A 93 -0.23 -1.81 -14.02
N TYR A 94 0.28 -1.18 -15.07
CA TYR A 94 0.32 0.28 -15.17
C TYR A 94 -1.08 0.91 -15.12
N GLN A 95 -2.06 0.31 -15.81
CA GLN A 95 -3.46 0.78 -15.76
C GLN A 95 -4.07 0.64 -14.37
N LEU A 96 -3.77 -0.46 -13.66
CA LEU A 96 -4.20 -0.64 -12.28
C LEU A 96 -3.59 0.43 -11.37
N GLU A 97 -2.30 0.71 -11.50
CA GLU A 97 -1.61 1.78 -10.75
C GLU A 97 -2.14 3.18 -11.06
N GLU A 98 -2.48 3.46 -12.32
CA GLU A 98 -3.03 4.74 -12.73
C GLU A 98 -4.36 5.03 -12.02
N ILE A 99 -5.27 4.04 -12.01
CA ILE A 99 -6.54 4.14 -11.28
C ILE A 99 -6.31 4.21 -9.76
N ALA A 100 -5.39 3.40 -9.22
CA ALA A 100 -5.07 3.36 -7.80
C ALA A 100 -4.55 4.71 -7.27
N ARG A 101 -3.68 5.36 -8.05
CA ARG A 101 -3.08 6.67 -7.73
C ARG A 101 -4.14 7.75 -7.51
N LEU A 102 -5.23 7.70 -8.26
CA LEU A 102 -6.31 8.69 -8.16
C LEU A 102 -7.07 8.60 -6.83
N TYR A 103 -7.25 7.38 -6.33
CA TYR A 103 -7.82 7.14 -5.01
C TYR A 103 -6.77 7.16 -3.88
N ARG A 104 -5.48 7.37 -4.22
CA ARG A 104 -4.33 7.30 -3.30
C ARG A 104 -4.23 5.94 -2.60
N VAL A 105 -4.73 4.89 -3.24
CA VAL A 105 -4.63 3.51 -2.75
C VAL A 105 -3.28 2.96 -3.19
N PRO A 106 -2.43 2.49 -2.27
CA PRO A 106 -1.14 1.92 -2.63
C PRO A 106 -1.28 0.53 -3.27
N GLY A 107 -0.33 0.17 -4.12
CA GLY A 107 -0.38 -1.03 -4.95
C GLY A 107 -0.33 -2.34 -4.18
N HIS A 108 0.26 -2.39 -2.98
CA HIS A 108 0.34 -3.61 -2.18
C HIS A 108 -1.04 -4.11 -1.71
N LEU A 109 -1.99 -3.20 -1.47
CA LEU A 109 -3.39 -3.55 -1.18
C LEU A 109 -4.14 -4.08 -2.41
N LEU A 110 -3.61 -3.83 -3.61
CA LEU A 110 -4.15 -4.27 -4.89
C LEU A 110 -3.41 -5.49 -5.47
N GLY A 111 -2.45 -6.05 -4.72
CA GLY A 111 -1.67 -7.22 -5.14
C GLY A 111 -0.56 -6.92 -6.17
N ILE A 112 -0.21 -5.65 -6.38
CA ILE A 112 0.81 -5.20 -7.36
C ILE A 112 2.04 -4.55 -6.72
N GLY A 113 2.27 -4.75 -5.42
CA GLY A 113 3.43 -4.22 -4.72
C GLY A 113 3.76 -5.00 -3.45
N SER A 114 4.93 -4.72 -2.87
CA SER A 114 5.34 -5.31 -1.60
C SER A 114 4.59 -4.66 -0.44
N ALA A 115 3.98 -5.48 0.42
CA ALA A 115 3.41 -5.00 1.67
C ALA A 115 4.55 -4.67 2.63
N THR A 116 4.68 -3.41 3.00
CA THR A 116 5.59 -2.96 4.05
C THR A 116 4.83 -2.13 5.08
N PRO A 117 5.25 -2.13 6.35
CA PRO A 117 4.63 -1.30 7.38
C PRO A 117 4.54 0.18 7.00
N GLU A 118 5.55 0.70 6.30
CA GLU A 118 5.58 2.08 5.82
C GLU A 118 4.50 2.34 4.76
N ALA A 119 4.22 1.36 3.91
CA ALA A 119 3.17 1.45 2.89
C ALA A 119 1.77 1.45 3.53
N ASP A 120 1.57 0.70 4.62
CA ASP A 120 0.33 0.71 5.40
C ASP A 120 0.15 2.05 6.14
N ILE A 121 1.21 2.62 6.71
CA ILE A 121 1.17 3.95 7.32
C ILE A 121 0.84 5.02 6.27
N ALA A 122 1.45 4.93 5.09
CA ALA A 122 1.17 5.84 3.98
C ALA A 122 -0.30 5.75 3.50
N PHE A 123 -0.88 4.53 3.47
CA PHE A 123 -2.30 4.33 3.17
C PHE A 123 -3.19 5.05 4.18
N VAL A 124 -2.99 4.81 5.47
CA VAL A 124 -3.78 5.46 6.53
C VAL A 124 -3.65 6.98 6.43
N THR A 125 -2.42 7.46 6.19
CA THR A 125 -2.09 8.89 6.20
C THR A 125 -2.63 9.66 5.01
N HIS A 126 -2.43 9.13 3.80
CA HIS A 126 -2.70 9.88 2.57
C HIS A 126 -4.05 9.52 1.93
N CYS A 127 -4.58 8.33 2.20
CA CYS A 127 -5.87 7.88 1.70
C CYS A 127 -6.96 8.07 2.75
N ILE A 128 -6.84 7.44 3.92
CA ILE A 128 -7.96 7.33 4.88
C ILE A 128 -8.17 8.62 5.70
N MET A 129 -7.12 9.18 6.30
CA MET A 129 -7.23 10.36 7.17
C MET A 129 -7.96 11.56 6.53
N PRO A 130 -7.72 11.93 5.25
CA PRO A 130 -8.45 13.01 4.61
C PRO A 130 -9.97 12.78 4.54
N TRP A 131 -10.43 11.53 4.40
CA TRP A 131 -11.86 11.21 4.39
C TRP A 131 -12.45 11.25 5.79
N LEU A 132 -11.76 10.68 6.78
CA LEU A 132 -12.19 10.71 8.18
C LEU A 132 -12.37 12.15 8.66
N ARG A 133 -11.40 13.04 8.41
CA ARG A 133 -11.51 14.46 8.75
C ARG A 133 -12.70 15.16 8.11
N ARG A 134 -13.05 14.79 6.87
CA ARG A 134 -14.24 15.33 6.20
C ARG A 134 -15.52 14.87 6.88
N PHE A 135 -15.57 13.62 7.33
CA PHE A 135 -16.70 13.11 8.10
C PHE A 135 -16.79 13.73 9.48
N GLU A 136 -15.68 13.84 10.22
CA GLU A 136 -15.60 14.54 11.51
C GLU A 136 -16.10 15.98 11.39
N SER A 137 -15.63 16.71 10.37
CA SER A 137 -16.07 18.09 10.10
C SER A 137 -17.57 18.17 9.77
N ALA A 138 -18.11 17.16 9.08
CA ALA A 138 -19.54 17.10 8.76
C ALA A 138 -20.37 16.78 10.02
N PHE A 139 -19.94 15.84 10.86
CA PHE A 139 -20.60 15.55 12.14
C PHE A 139 -20.54 16.75 13.08
N MET A 140 -19.40 17.45 13.13
CA MET A 140 -19.28 18.68 13.90
C MET A 140 -20.28 19.73 13.47
N ARG A 141 -20.34 20.00 12.17
CA ARG A 141 -21.23 21.02 11.61
C ARG A 141 -22.71 20.65 11.75
N ASP A 142 -23.08 19.40 11.49
CA ASP A 142 -24.48 19.01 11.28
C ASP A 142 -25.12 18.34 12.51
N LEU A 143 -24.32 17.69 13.38
CA LEU A 143 -24.82 16.93 14.54
C LEU A 143 -24.53 17.61 15.88
N ILE A 144 -23.34 18.18 16.06
CA ILE A 144 -22.87 18.74 17.35
C ILE A 144 -23.10 20.27 17.44
N ALA A 145 -23.08 20.97 16.31
CA ALA A 145 -23.43 22.39 16.10
C ALA A 145 -23.34 23.33 17.33
N ASP A 146 -22.29 24.16 17.37
CA ASP A 146 -22.04 25.21 18.38
C ASP A 146 -21.83 24.71 19.83
N ASP A 147 -21.45 23.46 20.03
CA ASP A 147 -21.06 22.92 21.34
C ASP A 147 -19.57 22.52 21.40
N ASP A 148 -18.74 23.42 21.93
CA ASP A 148 -17.31 23.20 22.13
C ASP A 148 -16.99 22.11 23.19
N ARG A 149 -18.00 21.57 23.88
CA ARG A 149 -17.81 20.52 24.89
C ARG A 149 -17.57 19.14 24.28
N TYR A 150 -17.92 18.93 23.01
CA TYR A 150 -17.88 17.61 22.38
C TYR A 150 -16.95 17.60 21.16
N LEU A 151 -16.00 16.67 21.16
CA LEU A 151 -15.13 16.37 20.02
C LEU A 151 -15.53 15.02 19.39
N VAL A 152 -15.59 14.97 18.06
CA VAL A 152 -15.79 13.75 17.27
C VAL A 152 -14.49 13.51 16.53
N GLU A 153 -13.82 12.42 16.87
CA GLU A 153 -12.57 11.98 16.25
C GLU A 153 -12.66 10.46 15.99
N PHE A 154 -12.24 10.03 14.81
CA PHE A 154 -12.07 8.62 14.50
C PHE A 154 -10.73 8.11 15.03
N ASP A 155 -10.77 7.09 15.88
CA ASP A 155 -9.56 6.42 16.33
C ASP A 155 -8.95 5.54 15.22
N VAL A 156 -7.89 6.05 14.58
CA VAL A 156 -7.10 5.32 13.58
C VAL A 156 -5.85 4.64 14.16
N ARG A 157 -5.61 4.75 15.46
CA ARG A 157 -4.40 4.18 16.09
C ARG A 157 -4.36 2.67 15.96
N GLY A 158 -5.53 2.01 15.95
CA GLY A 158 -5.65 0.58 15.67
C GLY A 158 -5.14 0.17 14.28
N LEU A 159 -5.26 1.05 13.27
CA LEU A 159 -4.73 0.82 11.92
C LEU A 159 -3.21 1.02 11.85
N LEU A 160 -2.67 1.89 12.71
CA LEU A 160 -1.23 2.14 12.84
C LEU A 160 -0.54 1.16 13.81
N ARG A 161 -1.30 0.25 14.43
CA ARG A 161 -0.81 -0.73 15.42
C ARG A 161 0.18 -1.75 14.81
N GLY A 162 0.26 -1.85 13.49
CA GLY A 162 1.19 -2.71 12.75
C GLY A 162 2.68 -2.45 13.02
N ASP A 163 3.03 -1.29 13.59
CA ASP A 163 4.41 -0.96 13.99
C ASP A 163 4.54 -0.77 15.52
N ALA A 164 4.44 -1.88 16.25
CA ALA A 164 4.65 -1.90 17.69
C ALA A 164 6.05 -1.38 18.09
N ALA A 165 7.05 -1.49 17.21
CA ALA A 165 8.42 -1.07 17.48
C ALA A 165 8.55 0.46 17.51
N SER A 166 8.11 1.17 16.47
CA SER A 166 8.14 2.64 16.48
C SER A 166 7.22 3.23 17.54
N ARG A 167 6.07 2.58 17.79
CA ARG A 167 5.13 2.99 18.85
C ARG A 167 5.75 2.86 20.24
N SER A 168 6.40 1.72 20.52
CA SER A 168 7.14 1.54 21.77
C SER A 168 8.30 2.53 21.90
N ALA A 169 9.02 2.81 20.81
CA ALA A 169 10.12 3.76 20.79
C ALA A 169 9.63 5.20 21.07
N TYR A 170 8.50 5.61 20.50
CA TYR A 170 7.88 6.90 20.77
C TYR A 170 7.47 7.05 22.25
N TYR A 171 6.73 6.08 22.80
CA TYR A 171 6.32 6.15 24.19
C TYR A 171 7.51 6.14 25.14
N ARG A 172 8.52 5.31 24.86
CA ARG A 172 9.76 5.29 25.63
C ARG A 172 10.47 6.64 25.59
N ALA A 173 10.65 7.23 24.42
CA ALA A 173 11.30 8.54 24.29
C ALA A 173 10.56 9.64 25.05
N MET A 174 9.21 9.66 24.98
CA MET A 174 8.39 10.66 25.65
C MET A 174 8.29 10.45 27.17
N TRP A 175 8.35 9.20 27.62
CA TRP A 175 8.41 8.84 29.03
C TRP A 175 9.79 9.16 29.63
N ASP A 176 10.87 8.87 28.90
CA ASP A 176 12.26 9.12 29.32
C ASP A 176 12.53 10.62 29.55
N ILE A 177 11.91 11.53 28.80
CA ILE A 177 12.01 12.98 29.00
C ILE A 177 10.98 13.54 30.01
N GLY A 178 10.14 12.68 30.60
CA GLY A 178 9.14 13.04 31.58
C GLY A 178 7.91 13.78 31.03
N VAL A 179 7.66 13.75 29.72
CA VAL A 179 6.50 14.41 29.11
C VAL A 179 5.22 13.61 29.36
N LEU A 180 5.27 12.30 29.17
CA LEU A 180 4.15 11.39 29.41
C LEU A 180 4.31 10.64 30.74
N SER A 181 3.23 10.53 31.50
CA SER A 181 3.13 9.61 32.65
C SER A 181 2.67 8.23 32.19
N THR A 182 2.87 7.21 33.03
CA THR A 182 2.46 5.83 32.75
C THR A 182 0.96 5.72 32.48
N ASN A 183 0.12 6.39 33.27
CA ASN A 183 -1.33 6.41 33.08
C ASN A 183 -1.73 7.16 31.81
N LYS A 184 -0.97 8.19 31.38
CA LYS A 184 -1.24 8.83 30.10
C LYS A 184 -0.95 7.91 28.93
N ILE A 185 0.06 7.05 29.03
CA ILE A 185 0.33 6.02 28.01
C ILE A 185 -0.80 4.97 28.01
N LEU A 186 -1.23 4.50 29.18
CA LEU A 186 -2.35 3.55 29.30
C LEU A 186 -3.67 4.11 28.74
N GLU A 187 -3.98 5.38 29.02
CA GLU A 187 -5.11 6.09 28.44
C GLU A 187 -5.02 6.14 26.91
N LEU A 188 -3.84 6.46 26.36
CA LEU A 188 -3.61 6.48 24.91
C LEU A 188 -3.73 5.09 24.26
N GLU A 189 -3.51 4.03 25.04
CA GLU A 189 -3.67 2.62 24.67
C GLU A 189 -5.08 2.07 24.91
N ASN A 190 -5.99 2.86 25.50
CA ASN A 190 -7.30 2.41 25.99
C ASN A 190 -7.20 1.24 26.99
N MET A 191 -6.21 1.30 27.89
CA MET A 191 -5.99 0.35 28.99
C MET A 191 -6.35 0.98 30.34
N ASP A 192 -6.70 0.14 31.32
CA ASP A 192 -7.04 0.60 32.66
C ASP A 192 -5.84 1.27 33.34
N PRO A 193 -6.06 2.37 34.09
CA PRO A 193 -4.99 3.06 34.81
C PRO A 193 -4.47 2.23 35.97
N VAL A 194 -3.22 2.51 36.38
CA VAL A 194 -2.58 1.89 37.54
C VAL A 194 -2.34 2.92 38.65
N GLU A 195 -2.37 2.45 39.89
CA GLU A 195 -2.09 3.30 41.06
C GLU A 195 -0.65 3.84 41.01
N GLY A 196 -0.48 5.15 41.21
CA GLY A 196 0.82 5.82 41.09
C GLY A 196 1.28 6.09 39.65
N GLY A 197 0.50 5.71 38.63
CA GLY A 197 0.86 5.89 37.22
C GLY A 197 0.81 7.32 36.70
N ASP A 198 0.28 8.28 37.47
CA ASP A 198 0.23 9.70 37.09
C ASP A 198 1.54 10.45 37.35
N VAL A 199 2.47 9.84 38.08
CA VAL A 199 3.78 10.42 38.39
C VAL A 199 4.66 10.45 37.13
N ARG A 200 5.29 11.60 36.86
CA ARG A 200 6.26 11.77 35.79
C ARG A 200 7.67 11.53 36.32
N TYR A 201 8.43 10.71 35.62
CA TYR A 201 9.81 10.40 35.95
C TYR A 201 10.75 11.34 35.19
N ARG A 202 11.82 11.81 35.83
CA ARG A 202 12.92 12.55 35.19
C ARG A 202 14.22 11.78 35.42
N PRO A 203 15.06 11.58 34.39
CA PRO A 203 16.37 10.99 34.59
C PRO A 203 17.23 11.86 35.50
N LEU A 204 17.84 11.26 36.53
CA LEU A 204 18.66 11.95 37.54
C LEU A 204 19.94 12.57 36.95
N ASN A 205 20.33 12.17 35.74
CA ASN A 205 21.49 12.68 35.01
C ASN A 205 21.17 13.79 34.00
N MET A 206 19.91 14.27 33.93
CA MET A 206 19.56 15.40 33.07
C MET A 206 19.67 16.73 33.83
N GLY A 207 20.71 17.51 33.54
CA GLY A 207 20.81 18.92 33.95
C GLY A 207 19.87 19.85 33.17
N THR A 208 19.73 21.09 33.63
CA THR A 208 19.07 22.19 32.90
C THR A 208 19.99 22.66 31.76
N LEU A 209 19.42 22.98 30.58
CA LEU A 209 20.21 23.56 29.49
C LEU A 209 20.68 24.97 29.89
N GLY A 210 21.98 25.13 30.14
CA GLY A 210 22.61 26.43 30.44
C GLY A 210 23.19 26.59 31.85
N GLU A 211 22.98 25.63 32.75
CA GLU A 211 23.70 25.60 34.04
C GLU A 211 24.79 24.53 34.01
N GLN A 212 26.01 24.91 34.38
CA GLN A 212 27.06 23.93 34.61
C GLN A 212 26.75 23.17 35.91
N PRO A 213 26.97 21.84 35.93
CA PRO A 213 26.73 21.05 37.13
C PRO A 213 27.55 21.62 38.30
N SER A 214 26.89 21.81 39.44
CA SER A 214 27.57 22.36 40.62
C SER A 214 28.60 21.36 41.13
N GLU A 215 29.73 21.81 41.68
CA GLU A 215 30.78 20.93 42.22
C GLU A 215 30.24 19.93 43.25
N ALA A 216 29.15 20.27 43.96
CA ALA A 216 28.47 19.39 44.91
C ALA A 216 27.82 18.16 44.24
N ASP A 217 27.27 18.31 43.03
CA ASP A 217 26.63 17.23 42.28
C ASP A 217 27.66 16.25 41.69
N VAL A 218 28.86 16.75 41.40
CA VAL A 218 29.99 15.93 40.90
C VAL A 218 30.69 15.20 42.04
N LEU A 219 30.83 15.84 43.22
CA LEU A 219 31.41 15.24 44.42
C LEU A 219 30.53 14.13 44.99
N ALA A 220 29.19 14.24 44.90
CA ALA A 220 28.26 13.17 45.26
C ALA A 220 28.39 11.91 44.37
N GLN A 221 28.99 12.04 43.18
CA GLN A 221 29.23 10.92 42.25
C GLN A 221 30.60 10.25 42.46
N GLN A 222 31.52 10.83 43.25
CA GLN A 222 32.92 10.37 43.33
C GLN A 222 33.34 9.70 44.65
N GLN A 223 32.46 9.50 45.63
CA GLN A 223 32.81 8.73 46.83
C GLN A 223 32.29 7.29 46.75
N PRO A 224 33.11 6.30 46.36
CA PRO A 224 32.84 4.91 46.70
C PRO A 224 33.14 4.72 48.20
N GLY A 225 32.29 3.94 48.88
CA GLY A 225 32.34 3.78 50.34
C GLY A 225 33.66 3.22 50.88
N SER A 226 34.14 3.85 51.93
CA SER A 226 35.10 3.38 52.94
C SER A 226 34.93 4.32 54.13
N GLU A 227 34.80 3.97 55.39
CA GLU A 227 34.92 2.76 56.21
C GLU A 227 34.30 3.18 57.57
N ILE A 228 33.73 2.24 58.33
CA ILE A 228 33.94 2.22 59.80
C ILE A 228 33.73 0.80 60.31
N ASP A 229 34.86 0.16 60.58
CA ASP A 229 34.99 -1.06 61.38
C ASP A 229 34.94 -0.73 62.88
N GLY A 230 34.40 -1.68 63.67
CA GLY A 230 34.85 -1.95 65.04
C GLY A 230 34.38 -1.07 66.21
N GLN A 231 33.39 -1.60 66.95
CA GLN A 231 33.52 -2.10 68.35
C GLN A 231 32.52 -1.56 69.41
N ALA A 232 31.87 -2.56 70.03
CA ALA A 232 31.48 -2.71 71.44
C ALA A 232 30.48 -1.73 72.09
N VAL A 233 29.42 -2.25 72.73
CA VAL A 233 29.38 -2.59 74.17
C VAL A 233 27.96 -3.11 74.56
N GLU A 234 28.00 -4.24 75.28
CA GLU A 234 27.08 -4.88 76.24
C GLU A 234 25.67 -4.32 76.58
N GLY A 235 24.76 -5.27 76.84
CA GLY A 235 24.09 -5.37 78.16
C GLY A 235 22.56 -5.36 78.18
N GLY A 236 21.95 -6.47 78.63
CA GLY A 236 20.57 -6.53 79.12
C GLY A 236 19.70 -7.63 78.50
#